data_AF-A0A1S2KLP1-F1
#
_entry.id   AF-A0A1S2KLP1-F1
#
_cell.length_a   1.000
_cell.length_b   1.000
_cell.length_c   1.000
_cell.angle_alpha   90.00
_cell.angle_beta   90.00
_cell.angle_gamma   90.00
#
_symmetry.space_group_name_H-M   'P 1'
#
loop_
_entity.id
_entity.type
_entity.pdbx_description
1 polymer ?
#
loop_
_entity_poly.entity_id
_entity_poly.type
_entity_poly.pdbx_seq_one_letter_code
_entity_poly.pdbx_strand_id
1 'polypeptide(L)'
;MQLVVARIGRAHGIKGEVTVEVRTDEPELRLAPGAVLATDPAAAGPLTIAAGRVHSGRLLLRFEGVRDRNAAEALRNTLLIADVDPDERPEEPDEYYDHQLIDLDVVLADGTEVGRITEISHLPSQDLFIVERPDGSEVMIPFVEEIVTEVDLATQRAVVSPPPGLIDDRAEVASAREAEADQATGEGAATGGRAETAAEERAADGAGTAPGAATREEPEDGSGATGTGEGER
;
A
#
# COMPACT_ATOMS: atom_id res chain seq x y z
N MET A 1 -25.83 -0.63 4.35
CA MET A 1 -25.33 0.76 4.28
C MET A 1 -24.88 1.01 2.86
N GLN A 2 -25.24 2.17 2.28
CA GLN A 2 -24.85 2.51 0.91
C GLN A 2 -23.43 3.08 0.85
N LEU A 3 -22.49 2.30 0.29
CA LEU A 3 -21.08 2.68 0.12
C LEU A 3 -20.76 2.97 -1.35
N VAL A 4 -20.12 4.10 -1.64
CA VAL A 4 -19.72 4.50 -3.02
C VAL A 4 -18.41 3.81 -3.41
N VAL A 5 -18.50 2.53 -3.75
CA VAL A 5 -17.34 1.65 -4.01
C VAL A 5 -16.51 2.03 -5.25
N ALA A 6 -17.08 2.75 -6.21
CA ALA A 6 -16.37 3.14 -7.43
C ALA A 6 -17.07 4.24 -8.25
N ARG A 7 -16.36 4.78 -9.25
CA ARG A 7 -16.88 5.68 -10.29
C ARG A 7 -16.53 5.19 -11.68
N ILE A 8 -17.51 5.17 -12.59
CA ILE A 8 -17.32 4.82 -14.00
C ILE A 8 -16.60 5.97 -14.73
N GLY A 9 -15.47 5.64 -15.36
CA GLY A 9 -14.68 6.54 -16.20
C GLY A 9 -15.11 6.51 -17.67
N ARG A 10 -14.14 6.47 -18.58
CA ARG A 10 -14.38 6.40 -20.05
C ARG A 10 -14.61 4.98 -20.53
N ALA A 11 -15.24 4.82 -21.69
CA ALA A 11 -15.27 3.52 -22.36
C ALA A 11 -13.87 3.06 -22.80
N HIS A 12 -13.68 1.74 -22.89
CA HIS A 12 -12.47 1.07 -23.33
C HIS A 12 -12.77 0.15 -24.52
N GLY A 13 -12.00 0.29 -25.60
CA GLY A 13 -12.20 -0.48 -26.83
C GLY A 13 -13.59 -0.30 -27.46
N ILE A 14 -14.18 -1.40 -27.92
CA ILE A 14 -15.50 -1.43 -28.59
C ILE A 14 -16.49 -2.44 -28.00
N LYS A 15 -16.10 -3.17 -26.94
CA LYS A 15 -16.83 -4.34 -26.40
C LYS A 15 -17.67 -4.06 -25.14
N GLY A 16 -18.00 -2.79 -24.88
CA GLY A 16 -18.76 -2.38 -23.69
C GLY A 16 -17.95 -2.34 -22.39
N GLU A 17 -16.61 -2.38 -22.45
CA GLU A 17 -15.76 -2.21 -21.27
C GLU A 17 -15.67 -0.71 -20.89
N VAL A 18 -15.51 -0.41 -19.61
CA VAL A 18 -15.22 0.93 -19.06
C VAL A 18 -14.00 0.89 -18.14
N THR A 19 -13.23 1.98 -18.10
CA THR A 19 -12.24 2.19 -17.03
C THR A 19 -12.95 2.59 -15.74
N VAL A 20 -12.50 2.09 -14.60
CA VAL A 20 -13.10 2.41 -13.29
C VAL A 20 -12.08 3.10 -12.37
N GLU A 21 -12.57 4.09 -11.63
CA GLU A 21 -11.92 4.74 -10.49
C GLU A 21 -12.44 4.03 -9.24
N VAL A 22 -11.59 3.23 -8.59
CA VAL A 22 -11.92 2.48 -7.36
C VAL A 22 -11.96 3.43 -6.16
N ARG A 23 -12.88 3.20 -5.23
CA ARG A 23 -13.13 4.01 -4.03
C ARG A 23 -13.48 3.12 -2.81
N THR A 24 -12.87 1.93 -2.75
CA THR A 24 -13.06 0.95 -1.70
C THR A 24 -11.75 0.19 -1.51
N ASP A 25 -11.42 -0.04 -0.25
CA ASP A 25 -10.57 -1.10 0.30
C ASP A 25 -10.58 -2.44 -0.48
N GLU A 26 -11.76 -3.04 -0.70
CA GLU A 26 -11.91 -4.40 -1.23
C GLU A 26 -12.54 -4.45 -2.65
N PRO A 27 -11.85 -4.01 -3.72
CA PRO A 27 -12.41 -4.04 -5.07
C PRO A 27 -12.59 -5.48 -5.59
N GLU A 28 -11.77 -6.44 -5.16
CA GLU A 28 -11.90 -7.85 -5.50
C GLU A 28 -13.24 -8.45 -5.02
N LEU A 29 -13.72 -8.03 -3.84
CA LEU A 29 -15.01 -8.42 -3.29
C LEU A 29 -16.15 -7.58 -3.89
N ARG A 30 -16.08 -6.26 -3.72
CA ARG A 30 -17.21 -5.35 -3.99
C ARG A 30 -17.41 -5.03 -5.49
N LEU A 31 -16.42 -5.32 -6.35
CA LEU A 31 -16.51 -5.19 -7.81
C LEU A 31 -16.38 -6.54 -8.55
N ALA A 32 -16.65 -7.65 -7.86
CA ALA A 32 -16.63 -9.00 -8.42
C ALA A 32 -17.68 -9.21 -9.55
N PRO A 33 -17.40 -10.10 -10.53
CA PRO A 33 -18.43 -10.55 -11.49
C PRO A 33 -19.63 -11.19 -10.76
N GLY A 34 -20.83 -10.73 -11.08
CA GLY A 34 -22.08 -11.10 -10.42
C GLY A 34 -22.58 -10.08 -9.40
N ALA A 35 -21.73 -9.15 -8.92
CA ALA A 35 -22.17 -8.07 -8.04
C ALA A 35 -23.19 -7.16 -8.75
N VAL A 36 -24.26 -6.80 -8.04
CA VAL A 36 -25.33 -5.91 -8.51
C VAL A 36 -25.24 -4.62 -7.72
N LEU A 37 -24.89 -3.53 -8.39
CA LEU A 37 -24.63 -2.25 -7.76
C LEU A 37 -25.72 -1.23 -8.11
N ALA A 38 -26.18 -0.49 -7.10
CA ALA A 38 -27.00 0.69 -7.32
C ALA A 38 -26.14 1.81 -7.94
N THR A 39 -26.79 2.85 -8.47
CA THR A 39 -26.09 3.91 -9.19
C THR A 39 -26.53 5.31 -8.77
N ASP A 40 -25.61 6.27 -8.85
CA ASP A 40 -25.96 7.70 -8.94
C ASP A 40 -25.47 8.25 -10.30
N PRO A 41 -26.35 8.74 -11.19
CA PRO A 41 -27.81 8.81 -11.05
C PRO A 41 -28.49 7.43 -11.05
N ALA A 42 -29.55 7.28 -10.25
CA ALA A 42 -30.33 6.03 -10.15
C ALA A 42 -30.94 5.57 -11.50
N ALA A 43 -31.14 6.48 -12.44
CA ALA A 43 -31.63 6.18 -13.80
C ALA A 43 -30.60 5.45 -14.69
N ALA A 44 -29.35 5.29 -14.24
CA ALA A 44 -28.29 4.57 -14.96
C ALA A 44 -28.19 3.08 -14.59
N GLY A 45 -29.00 2.59 -13.66
CA GLY A 45 -28.88 1.24 -13.09
C GLY A 45 -30.19 0.66 -12.51
N PRO A 46 -30.10 -0.36 -11.63
CA PRO A 46 -28.88 -0.98 -11.12
C PRO A 46 -28.07 -1.68 -12.22
N LEU A 47 -26.78 -1.91 -11.97
CA LEU A 47 -25.83 -2.49 -12.91
C LEU A 47 -25.23 -3.80 -12.34
N THR A 48 -25.37 -4.90 -13.08
CA THR A 48 -24.72 -6.19 -12.77
C THR A 48 -23.35 -6.25 -13.45
N ILE A 49 -22.28 -6.56 -12.71
CA ILE A 49 -20.93 -6.74 -13.27
C ILE A 49 -20.85 -8.09 -14.01
N ALA A 50 -20.58 -8.05 -15.31
CA ALA A 50 -20.48 -9.22 -16.19
C ALA A 50 -19.04 -9.69 -16.45
N ALA A 51 -18.03 -8.86 -16.11
CA ALA A 51 -16.61 -9.21 -16.04
C ALA A 51 -15.82 -8.02 -15.45
N GLY A 52 -14.72 -8.33 -14.75
CA GLY A 52 -13.68 -7.38 -14.38
C GLY A 52 -12.30 -7.89 -14.79
N ARG A 53 -11.36 -6.99 -15.11
CA ARG A 53 -9.94 -7.30 -15.34
C ARG A 53 -9.05 -6.06 -15.18
N VAL A 54 -7.82 -6.22 -14.69
CA VAL A 54 -6.82 -5.15 -14.72
C VAL A 54 -6.18 -5.06 -16.11
N HIS A 55 -5.95 -3.85 -16.61
CA HIS A 55 -5.17 -3.60 -17.83
C HIS A 55 -4.38 -2.30 -17.71
N SER A 56 -3.06 -2.38 -17.85
CA SER A 56 -2.14 -1.23 -17.77
C SER A 56 -2.35 -0.37 -16.51
N GLY A 57 -2.41 -1.02 -15.34
CA GLY A 57 -2.57 -0.38 -14.03
C GLY A 57 -3.95 0.22 -13.78
N ARG A 58 -5.01 -0.25 -14.47
CA ARG A 58 -6.39 0.23 -14.29
C ARG A 58 -7.37 -0.92 -14.29
N LEU A 59 -8.37 -0.88 -13.40
CA LEU A 59 -9.50 -1.78 -13.45
C LEU A 59 -10.39 -1.44 -14.67
N LEU A 60 -10.71 -2.47 -15.45
CA LEU A 60 -11.72 -2.43 -16.49
C LEU A 60 -12.90 -3.32 -16.06
N LEU A 61 -14.12 -2.77 -16.07
CA LEU A 61 -15.34 -3.52 -15.87
C LEU A 61 -16.17 -3.56 -17.16
N ARG A 62 -17.02 -4.59 -17.29
CA ARG A 62 -18.10 -4.68 -18.29
C ARG A 62 -19.36 -5.11 -17.55
N PHE A 63 -20.46 -4.42 -17.79
CA PHE A 63 -21.76 -4.76 -17.18
C PHE A 63 -22.63 -5.63 -18.08
N GLU A 64 -23.66 -6.25 -17.52
CA GLU A 64 -24.70 -6.87 -18.33
C GLU A 64 -25.46 -5.83 -19.17
N GLY A 65 -25.95 -6.23 -20.34
CA GLY A 65 -26.55 -5.33 -21.34
C GLY A 65 -25.55 -4.42 -22.09
N VAL A 66 -24.49 -3.93 -21.44
CA VAL A 66 -23.49 -3.02 -22.00
C VAL A 66 -22.54 -3.78 -22.94
N ARG A 67 -22.83 -3.73 -24.26
CA ARG A 67 -22.15 -4.56 -25.27
C ARG A 67 -21.29 -3.77 -26.27
N ASP A 68 -21.47 -2.46 -26.36
CA ASP A 68 -20.77 -1.58 -27.30
C ASP A 68 -20.24 -0.32 -26.63
N ARG A 69 -19.44 0.46 -27.37
CA ARG A 69 -18.81 1.67 -26.86
C ARG A 69 -19.80 2.78 -26.51
N ASN A 70 -20.91 2.93 -27.24
CA ASN A 70 -21.86 4.02 -27.00
C ASN A 70 -22.62 3.79 -25.69
N ALA A 71 -23.03 2.53 -25.43
CA ALA A 71 -23.60 2.12 -24.15
C ALA A 71 -22.61 2.35 -22.99
N ALA A 72 -21.32 2.07 -23.20
CA ALA A 72 -20.28 2.28 -22.19
C ALA A 72 -19.97 3.77 -21.90
N GLU A 73 -19.89 4.64 -22.94
CA GLU A 73 -19.71 6.08 -22.72
C GLU A 73 -20.96 6.73 -22.10
N ALA A 74 -22.16 6.15 -22.27
CA ALA A 74 -23.39 6.64 -21.64
C ALA A 74 -23.43 6.47 -20.11
N LEU A 75 -22.65 5.54 -19.56
CA LEU A 75 -22.47 5.34 -18.11
C LEU A 75 -21.34 6.20 -17.52
N ARG A 76 -20.70 7.06 -18.32
CA ARG A 76 -19.53 7.83 -17.88
C ARG A 76 -19.88 8.85 -16.79
N ASN A 77 -19.10 8.82 -15.70
CA ASN A 77 -19.27 9.52 -14.42
C ASN A 77 -20.34 8.97 -13.49
N THR A 78 -21.07 7.90 -13.85
CA THR A 78 -21.98 7.22 -12.91
C THR A 78 -21.19 6.67 -11.72
N LEU A 79 -21.66 6.93 -10.51
CA LEU A 79 -21.15 6.30 -9.28
C LEU A 79 -21.76 4.91 -9.15
N LEU A 80 -20.96 3.96 -8.66
CA LEU A 80 -21.38 2.61 -8.29
C LEU A 80 -21.50 2.53 -6.77
N ILE A 81 -22.62 2.00 -6.30
CA ILE A 81 -23.01 1.98 -4.89
C ILE A 81 -23.32 0.54 -4.50
N ALA A 82 -22.57 0.00 -3.54
CA ALA A 82 -22.89 -1.27 -2.89
C ALA A 82 -23.83 -1.03 -1.70
N ASP A 83 -24.63 -2.02 -1.33
CA ASP A 83 -25.26 -2.08 0.00
C ASP A 83 -24.50 -3.13 0.81
N VAL A 84 -23.78 -2.67 1.83
CA VAL A 84 -22.86 -3.43 2.69
C VAL A 84 -23.51 -3.59 4.07
N ASP A 85 -23.42 -4.74 4.74
CA ASP A 85 -24.00 -4.84 6.09
C ASP A 85 -23.16 -3.97 7.06
N PRO A 86 -23.71 -3.02 7.83
CA PRO A 86 -22.92 -2.26 8.80
C PRO A 86 -22.29 -3.13 9.90
N ASP A 87 -22.82 -4.34 10.13
CA ASP A 87 -22.24 -5.33 11.05
C ASP A 87 -21.25 -6.28 10.33
N GLU A 88 -20.97 -6.08 9.03
CA GLU A 88 -19.93 -6.80 8.25
C GLU A 88 -18.54 -6.50 8.83
N ARG A 89 -17.71 -7.53 8.96
CA ARG A 89 -16.33 -7.42 9.45
C ARG A 89 -15.38 -8.16 8.51
N PRO A 90 -14.12 -7.71 8.41
CA PRO A 90 -13.09 -8.46 7.68
C PRO A 90 -12.82 -9.84 8.29
N GLU A 91 -12.04 -10.66 7.58
CA GLU A 91 -11.78 -12.05 7.98
C GLU A 91 -10.83 -12.16 9.20
N GLU A 92 -9.92 -11.20 9.39
CA GLU A 92 -9.00 -11.17 10.52
C GLU A 92 -9.53 -10.30 11.68
N PRO A 93 -9.38 -10.72 12.95
CA PRO A 93 -10.09 -10.11 14.09
C PRO A 93 -9.59 -8.72 14.49
N ASP A 94 -8.38 -8.37 14.06
CA ASP A 94 -7.69 -7.10 14.33
C ASP A 94 -7.59 -6.22 13.05
N GLU A 95 -8.27 -6.62 11.97
CA GLU A 95 -8.48 -5.85 10.75
C GLU A 95 -9.78 -5.02 10.86
N TYR A 96 -9.82 -3.84 10.24
CA TYR A 96 -10.94 -2.90 10.32
C TYR A 96 -11.12 -2.17 8.98
N TYR A 97 -12.36 -1.91 8.57
CA TYR A 97 -12.62 -1.09 7.38
C TYR A 97 -12.55 0.40 7.72
N ASP A 98 -12.08 1.25 6.79
CA ASP A 98 -11.98 2.71 6.98
C ASP A 98 -13.31 3.33 7.47
N HIS A 99 -14.43 2.86 6.92
CA HIS A 99 -15.77 3.35 7.22
C HIS A 99 -16.28 2.94 8.63
N GLN A 100 -15.55 2.08 9.33
CA GLN A 100 -15.74 1.74 10.74
C GLN A 100 -14.81 2.55 11.67
N LEU A 101 -13.71 3.07 11.13
CA LEU A 101 -12.69 3.83 11.87
C LEU A 101 -12.90 5.36 11.80
N ILE A 102 -13.45 5.88 10.69
CA ILE A 102 -13.81 7.29 10.57
C ILE A 102 -14.89 7.65 11.61
N ASP A 103 -14.87 8.89 12.10
CA ASP A 103 -15.74 9.41 13.17
C ASP A 103 -15.55 8.78 14.57
N LEU A 104 -14.60 7.85 14.78
CA LEU A 104 -14.23 7.37 16.12
C LEU A 104 -13.53 8.47 16.93
N ASP A 105 -13.87 8.55 18.22
CA ASP A 105 -13.22 9.46 19.17
C ASP A 105 -11.91 8.83 19.70
N VAL A 106 -10.79 9.55 19.52
CA VAL A 106 -9.44 9.11 19.86
C VAL A 106 -9.07 9.62 21.26
N VAL A 107 -8.57 8.73 22.10
CA VAL A 107 -8.28 9.00 23.51
C VAL A 107 -6.96 8.38 23.96
N LEU A 108 -6.32 8.99 24.97
CA LEU A 108 -5.23 8.35 25.70
C LEU A 108 -5.76 7.27 26.66
N ALA A 109 -4.89 6.35 27.08
CA ALA A 109 -5.20 5.29 28.04
C ALA A 109 -5.68 5.78 29.43
N ASP A 110 -5.43 7.06 29.79
CA ASP A 110 -5.97 7.69 31.01
C ASP A 110 -7.39 8.29 30.85
N GLY A 111 -7.92 8.27 29.62
CA GLY A 111 -9.21 8.84 29.24
C GLY A 111 -9.15 10.26 28.68
N THR A 112 -7.97 10.88 28.56
CA THR A 112 -7.82 12.20 27.93
C THR A 112 -8.19 12.16 26.45
N GLU A 113 -9.05 13.08 26.01
CA GLU A 113 -9.44 13.26 24.62
C GLU A 113 -8.27 13.80 23.78
N VAL A 114 -8.01 13.18 22.62
CA VAL A 114 -7.02 13.63 21.63
C VAL A 114 -7.73 14.38 20.50
N GLY A 115 -8.85 13.84 20.00
CA GLY A 115 -9.57 14.34 18.84
C GLY A 115 -10.40 13.24 18.19
N ARG A 116 -10.70 13.37 16.90
CA ARG A 116 -11.54 12.44 16.13
C ARG A 116 -10.91 12.05 14.79
N ILE A 117 -11.05 10.79 14.39
CA ILE A 117 -10.53 10.28 13.10
C ILE A 117 -11.34 10.89 11.94
N THR A 118 -10.66 11.59 11.02
CA THR A 118 -11.26 12.22 9.82
C THR A 118 -10.88 11.52 8.52
N GLU A 119 -9.69 10.91 8.44
CA GLU A 119 -9.20 10.15 7.28
C GLU A 119 -8.30 8.98 7.78
N ILE A 120 -8.32 7.86 7.05
CA ILE A 120 -7.30 6.81 7.12
C ILE A 120 -6.37 7.01 5.92
N SER A 121 -5.08 7.16 6.16
CA SER A 121 -4.09 7.49 5.12
C SER A 121 -3.10 6.35 4.93
N HIS A 122 -3.34 5.51 3.91
CA HIS A 122 -2.50 4.35 3.63
C HIS A 122 -1.18 4.75 2.97
N LEU A 123 -0.07 4.56 3.68
CA LEU A 123 1.28 4.77 3.14
C LEU A 123 1.93 3.43 2.78
N PRO A 124 2.93 3.38 1.89
CA PRO A 124 3.55 2.12 1.42
C PRO A 124 4.27 1.25 2.49
N SER A 125 4.21 1.63 3.76
CA SER A 125 4.87 0.96 4.89
C SER A 125 3.94 0.69 6.08
N GLN A 126 2.89 1.49 6.25
CA GLN A 126 1.99 1.53 7.42
C GLN A 126 0.83 2.49 7.14
N ASP A 127 -0.27 2.34 7.87
CA ASP A 127 -1.41 3.27 7.80
C ASP A 127 -1.34 4.32 8.91
N LEU A 128 -1.94 5.48 8.67
CA LEU A 128 -2.03 6.58 9.62
C LEU A 128 -3.49 6.97 9.86
N PHE A 129 -3.88 7.15 11.13
CA PHE A 129 -5.06 7.92 11.47
C PHE A 129 -4.74 9.41 11.34
N ILE A 130 -5.54 10.12 10.54
CA ILE A 130 -5.58 11.58 10.56
C ILE A 130 -6.64 11.99 11.59
N VAL A 131 -6.22 12.70 12.63
CA VAL A 131 -7.05 13.02 13.79
C VAL A 131 -7.19 14.54 13.94
N GLU A 132 -8.39 15.07 13.74
CA GLU A 132 -8.71 16.47 14.02
C GLU A 132 -8.88 16.67 15.54
N ARG A 133 -8.12 17.60 16.12
CA ARG A 133 -8.17 17.96 17.54
C ARG A 133 -9.24 19.01 17.82
N PRO A 134 -9.71 19.17 19.08
CA PRO A 134 -10.69 20.21 19.46
C PRO A 134 -10.26 21.67 19.22
N ASP A 135 -9.00 21.94 18.87
CA ASP A 135 -8.51 23.27 18.48
C ASP A 135 -8.43 23.48 16.95
N GLY A 136 -8.79 22.47 16.14
CA GLY A 136 -8.71 22.49 14.69
C GLY A 136 -7.31 22.20 14.12
N SER A 137 -6.38 21.69 14.93
CA SER A 137 -5.12 21.12 14.44
C SER A 137 -5.25 19.62 14.13
N GLU A 138 -4.44 19.12 13.21
CA GLU A 138 -4.40 17.69 12.86
C GLU A 138 -3.19 17.02 13.55
N VAL A 139 -3.36 15.77 13.99
CA VAL A 139 -2.25 14.88 14.37
C VAL A 139 -2.32 13.58 13.60
N MET A 140 -1.17 13.09 13.14
CA MET A 140 -1.02 11.83 12.43
C MET A 140 -0.54 10.75 13.39
N ILE A 141 -1.33 9.72 13.61
CA ILE A 141 -1.03 8.62 14.54
C ILE A 141 -0.84 7.33 13.74
N PRO A 142 0.29 6.61 13.84
CA PRO A 142 0.46 5.31 13.21
C PRO A 142 -0.56 4.29 13.71
N PHE A 143 -1.26 3.62 12.79
CA PHE A 143 -2.18 2.54 13.12
C PHE A 143 -1.40 1.23 13.25
N VAL A 144 -0.87 0.99 14.45
CA VAL A 144 -0.12 -0.22 14.84
C VAL A 144 -0.42 -0.57 16.29
N GLU A 145 -0.41 -1.86 16.65
CA GLU A 145 -0.71 -2.36 18.01
C GLU A 145 0.10 -1.68 19.13
N GLU A 146 1.35 -1.28 18.84
CA GLU A 146 2.23 -0.59 19.78
C GLU A 146 1.75 0.81 20.19
N ILE A 147 0.86 1.41 19.39
CA ILE A 147 0.35 2.78 19.57
C ILE A 147 -1.17 2.81 19.70
N VAL A 148 -1.92 2.02 18.93
CA VAL A 148 -3.38 1.90 19.01
C VAL A 148 -3.70 0.58 19.72
N THR A 149 -4.06 0.67 21.00
CA THR A 149 -4.12 -0.48 21.91
C THR A 149 -5.50 -1.12 22.02
N GLU A 150 -6.55 -0.42 21.60
CA GLU A 150 -7.95 -0.90 21.63
C GLU A 150 -8.79 -0.09 20.62
N VAL A 151 -9.66 -0.76 19.86
CA VAL A 151 -10.67 -0.13 19.00
C VAL A 151 -12.05 -0.70 19.36
N ASP A 152 -12.91 0.12 19.95
CA ASP A 152 -14.27 -0.25 20.31
C ASP A 152 -15.28 0.43 19.39
N LEU A 153 -15.70 -0.32 18.36
CA LEU A 153 -16.74 0.10 17.42
C LEU A 153 -18.13 0.26 18.08
N ALA A 154 -18.37 -0.36 19.24
CA ALA A 154 -19.66 -0.30 19.94
C ALA A 154 -19.79 0.94 20.86
N THR A 155 -18.68 1.52 21.32
CA THR A 155 -18.65 2.85 21.96
C THR A 155 -18.08 3.96 21.08
N GLN A 156 -17.76 3.65 19.82
CA GLN A 156 -17.17 4.54 18.81
C GLN A 156 -15.85 5.21 19.27
N ARG A 157 -14.92 4.41 19.80
CA ARG A 157 -13.73 4.91 20.50
C ARG A 157 -12.45 4.14 20.12
N ALA A 158 -11.35 4.86 19.93
CA ALA A 158 -10.01 4.28 19.74
C ALA A 158 -9.06 4.73 20.87
N VAL A 159 -8.42 3.77 21.55
CA VAL A 159 -7.49 4.03 22.66
C VAL A 159 -6.05 3.97 22.16
N VAL A 160 -5.28 5.03 22.45
CA VAL A 160 -3.89 5.15 22.03
C VAL A 160 -2.92 5.34 23.22
N SER A 161 -1.73 4.78 23.07
CA SER A 161 -0.59 4.86 23.99
C SER A 161 0.66 5.37 23.26
N PRO A 162 0.63 6.62 22.74
CA PRO A 162 1.71 7.17 21.92
C PRO A 162 3.02 7.35 22.70
N PRO A 163 4.19 7.26 22.04
CA PRO A 163 5.46 7.68 22.63
C PRO A 163 5.49 9.20 22.87
N PRO A 164 6.28 9.69 23.85
CA PRO A 164 6.43 11.12 24.13
C PRO A 164 6.87 11.91 22.89
N GLY A 165 6.25 13.08 22.65
CA GLY A 165 6.55 13.91 21.47
C GLY A 165 5.79 13.56 20.19
N LEU A 166 5.00 12.48 20.14
CA LEU A 166 4.12 12.19 18.99
C LEU A 166 2.83 13.01 19.03
N ILE A 167 2.25 13.21 20.23
CA ILE A 167 0.99 13.94 20.42
C ILE A 167 1.15 15.17 21.33
N ASP A 168 2.10 15.15 22.28
CA ASP A 168 2.41 16.26 23.18
C ASP A 168 3.75 16.95 22.85
N ASP A 169 4.03 18.09 23.48
CA ASP A 169 5.29 18.85 23.27
C ASP A 169 6.54 18.17 23.87
N ARG A 170 6.47 16.90 24.29
CA ARG A 170 7.51 16.22 25.09
C ARG A 170 8.39 15.28 24.28
N ALA A 171 8.94 15.78 23.16
CA ALA A 171 9.91 15.03 22.36
C ALA A 171 11.20 14.76 23.15
N GLU A 172 11.35 13.55 23.68
CA GLU A 172 12.60 13.11 24.31
C GLU A 172 13.66 12.77 23.24
N VAL A 173 14.76 13.51 23.24
CA VAL A 173 15.84 13.31 22.25
C VAL A 173 16.64 12.07 22.63
N ALA A 174 16.46 10.99 21.85
CA ALA A 174 17.20 9.75 22.00
C ALA A 174 18.70 9.91 21.62
N SER A 175 19.50 10.46 22.53
CA SER A 175 20.94 10.69 22.39
C SER A 175 21.76 9.39 22.41
N ALA A 176 21.63 8.58 21.37
CA ALA A 176 22.35 7.32 21.15
C ALA A 176 23.86 7.49 20.85
N ARG A 177 24.55 8.38 21.57
CA ARG A 177 25.95 8.75 21.29
C ARG A 177 26.83 9.10 22.50
N GLU A 178 26.29 9.09 23.72
CA GLU A 178 27.06 9.46 24.93
C GLU A 178 27.56 8.25 25.74
N ALA A 179 27.09 7.04 25.44
CA ALA A 179 27.42 5.81 26.16
C ALA A 179 28.85 5.26 25.93
N GLU A 180 29.58 5.75 24.91
CA GLU A 180 30.93 5.24 24.57
C GLU A 180 32.08 6.05 25.21
N ALA A 181 31.81 7.23 25.79
CA ALA A 181 32.85 8.14 26.26
C ALA A 181 33.48 7.73 27.62
N ASP A 182 32.69 7.12 28.51
CA ASP A 182 33.03 7.00 29.93
C ASP A 182 33.88 5.75 30.26
N GLN A 183 34.05 4.81 29.33
CA GLN A 183 34.89 3.61 29.52
C GLN A 183 36.38 3.84 29.19
N ALA A 184 36.75 5.01 28.66
CA ALA A 184 38.10 5.28 28.16
C ALA A 184 39.12 5.79 29.22
N THR A 185 38.67 6.10 30.44
CA THR A 185 39.51 6.74 31.49
C THR A 185 39.53 5.92 32.79
N GLY A 186 39.77 4.60 32.69
CA GLY A 186 39.44 3.64 33.75
C GLY A 186 40.57 2.87 34.43
N GLU A 187 41.67 2.50 33.76
CA GLU A 187 42.64 1.58 34.39
C GLU A 187 44.10 1.74 33.91
N GLY A 188 45.05 1.56 34.83
CA GLY A 188 46.48 1.65 34.56
C GLY A 188 47.35 1.00 35.63
N ALA A 189 48.57 0.63 35.22
CA ALA A 189 49.70 0.16 36.01
C ALA A 189 49.67 -1.30 36.57
N ALA A 190 50.25 -2.20 35.77
CA ALA A 190 51.60 -2.77 35.99
C ALA A 190 51.77 -4.29 36.28
N THR A 191 52.96 -4.76 35.87
CA THR A 191 53.59 -6.09 36.07
C THR A 191 52.99 -7.28 35.27
N GLY A 192 53.78 -8.14 34.61
CA GLY A 192 55.18 -8.02 34.17
C GLY A 192 55.88 -9.37 33.87
N GLY A 193 56.62 -9.48 32.74
CA GLY A 193 57.53 -10.61 32.49
C GLY A 193 57.86 -10.95 31.02
N ARG A 194 59.16 -10.91 30.70
CA ARG A 194 60.03 -11.68 29.74
C ARG A 194 59.40 -12.74 28.78
N ALA A 195 60.03 -13.15 27.66
CA ALA A 195 61.11 -12.66 26.77
C ALA A 195 61.31 -13.70 25.61
N GLU A 196 62.30 -13.49 24.70
CA GLU A 196 62.72 -14.32 23.54
C GLU A 196 61.86 -14.11 22.26
N THR A 197 62.35 -13.78 21.04
CA THR A 197 63.48 -14.21 20.14
C THR A 197 63.25 -15.55 19.44
N ALA A 198 63.46 -15.75 18.13
CA ALA A 198 64.15 -14.93 17.11
C ALA A 198 63.59 -15.10 15.66
N ALA A 199 64.23 -14.35 14.75
CA ALA A 199 64.28 -14.45 13.28
C ALA A 199 64.84 -15.80 12.73
N GLU A 200 64.88 -16.12 11.42
CA GLU A 200 64.44 -15.44 10.16
C GLU A 200 63.75 -16.50 9.23
N GLU A 201 63.87 -16.69 7.90
CA GLU A 201 64.67 -16.09 6.81
C GLU A 201 63.92 -16.04 5.43
N ARG A 202 64.36 -16.81 4.41
CA ARG A 202 64.04 -16.70 2.96
C ARG A 202 63.51 -18.04 2.37
N ALA A 203 63.06 -18.18 1.10
CA ALA A 203 62.40 -17.33 0.08
C ALA A 203 62.11 -18.21 -1.18
N ALA A 204 61.57 -17.62 -2.26
CA ALA A 204 61.40 -18.18 -3.63
C ALA A 204 60.31 -19.28 -3.79
N ASP A 205 59.65 -19.51 -4.92
CA ASP A 205 59.50 -18.79 -6.21
C ASP A 205 58.12 -19.16 -6.84
N GLY A 206 57.64 -18.44 -7.87
CA GLY A 206 56.49 -18.88 -8.68
C GLY A 206 55.64 -17.75 -9.31
N ALA A 207 55.90 -17.42 -10.58
CA ALA A 207 55.12 -16.45 -11.36
C ALA A 207 54.06 -17.12 -12.29
N GLY A 208 53.00 -16.36 -12.63
CA GLY A 208 51.94 -16.79 -13.56
C GLY A 208 50.67 -15.90 -13.43
N THR A 209 50.64 -14.69 -13.99
CA THR A 209 50.29 -14.39 -15.40
C THR A 209 48.79 -14.53 -15.73
N ALA A 210 48.12 -13.39 -15.92
CA ALA A 210 46.87 -13.20 -16.66
C ALA A 210 47.17 -12.38 -17.95
N PRO A 211 46.22 -11.85 -18.76
CA PRO A 211 44.77 -12.07 -18.88
C PRO A 211 44.29 -12.31 -20.35
N GLY A 212 42.97 -12.36 -20.61
CA GLY A 212 42.31 -12.29 -21.95
C GLY A 212 40.80 -12.63 -21.85
N ALA A 213 39.81 -11.94 -22.45
CA ALA A 213 39.62 -11.39 -23.82
C ALA A 213 39.35 -12.49 -24.89
N ALA A 214 38.43 -12.39 -25.88
CA ALA A 214 37.49 -11.34 -26.33
C ALA A 214 36.31 -12.01 -27.13
N THR A 215 35.04 -11.54 -27.09
CA THR A 215 34.36 -10.62 -28.07
C THR A 215 33.86 -11.24 -29.41
N ARG A 216 32.52 -11.14 -29.66
CA ARG A 216 31.79 -11.31 -30.96
C ARG A 216 31.84 -12.73 -31.60
N GLU A 217 30.96 -13.16 -32.51
CA GLU A 217 30.35 -12.50 -33.70
C GLU A 217 28.88 -12.90 -34.04
N GLU A 218 28.21 -12.04 -34.82
CA GLU A 218 27.11 -12.31 -35.78
C GLU A 218 27.72 -12.16 -37.22
N PRO A 219 27.03 -12.31 -38.39
CA PRO A 219 25.58 -12.47 -38.65
C PRO A 219 25.20 -13.36 -39.89
N GLU A 220 23.95 -13.19 -40.37
CA GLU A 220 23.44 -13.30 -41.77
C GLU A 220 22.72 -14.57 -42.32
N ASP A 221 21.49 -14.30 -42.80
CA ASP A 221 20.73 -14.78 -43.97
C ASP A 221 20.32 -16.25 -44.24
N GLY A 222 19.07 -16.42 -44.74
CA GLY A 222 18.44 -17.73 -44.99
C GLY A 222 17.06 -17.76 -45.70
N SER A 223 16.79 -16.82 -46.62
CA SER A 223 15.70 -16.75 -47.64
C SER A 223 14.62 -17.87 -47.78
N GLY A 224 13.34 -17.45 -47.91
CA GLY A 224 12.25 -18.21 -48.59
C GLY A 224 10.92 -18.31 -47.80
N ALA A 225 9.72 -18.29 -48.40
CA ALA A 225 9.34 -18.13 -49.82
C ALA A 225 7.89 -17.59 -49.98
N THR A 226 7.51 -17.31 -51.23
CA THR A 226 6.29 -16.64 -51.75
C THR A 226 4.93 -17.29 -51.45
N GLY A 227 3.85 -16.48 -51.45
CA GLY A 227 2.45 -16.96 -51.55
C GLY A 227 1.45 -15.88 -51.97
N THR A 228 1.22 -15.71 -53.28
CA THR A 228 0.27 -14.73 -53.85
C THR A 228 -1.14 -15.31 -53.99
N GLY A 229 -2.18 -14.49 -53.81
CA GLY A 229 -3.58 -14.89 -54.02
C GLY A 229 -4.54 -13.71 -54.15
N GLU A 230 -4.63 -13.13 -55.36
CA GLU A 230 -5.70 -12.20 -55.74
C GLU A 230 -6.91 -12.96 -56.34
N GLY A 231 -8.09 -12.34 -56.27
CA GLY A 231 -9.31 -12.76 -56.98
C GLY A 231 -10.44 -13.26 -56.07
N GLU A 232 -11.72 -13.01 -56.39
CA GLU A 232 -12.24 -12.21 -57.51
C GLU A 232 -13.75 -11.91 -57.32
N ARG A 233 -14.19 -10.71 -57.76
CA ARG A 233 -15.59 -10.27 -58.03
C ARG A 233 -16.47 -9.90 -56.83
#